data_AF-A0A7C1SJ74-F1
#
_entry.id   AF-A0A7C1SJ74-F1
#
_cell.length_a   1.000
_cell.length_b   1.000
_cell.length_c   1.000
_cell.angle_alpha   90.00
_cell.angle_beta   90.00
_cell.angle_gamma   90.00
#
_symmetry.space_group_name_H-M   'P 1'
#
loop_
_entity.id
_entity.type
_entity.pdbx_description
1 polymer ?
#
loop_
_entity_poly.entity_id
_entity_poly.type
_entity_poly.pdbx_seq_one_letter_code
_entity_poly.pdbx_strand_id
1 'polypeptide(L)'
;MFSKDIVHLPKIKKELIDKKIELSRLKKEKKSSGTQDYNRKKNIIEKDILKLHQRGSLLIKKGKDDFRNIHNAIEQVDQKIHNRQSHIASVDNFIKQKLNEIRGYQQKKKEIENEIITIKSRKNELEWQKEVITLCLKENYEVGTGGSLKRAGKGSKTGLIITLLVLILLTASILVANWYLSGIVGRELQTRIETELSRDYLPFELSYSGFTVNPLMASVTFSDVEFYTVDMPGTRLYYKNISVGVSHLDLLPLLFKRKLEKLHALRLTLKEVNLKTPQSAHALSLARGSFSFKGNLDRQLVSEISSGNFSRLLKSNQQLKLAFNTLKHDSAAMLLPDLLAQLPIPADWQNRLIVIDDLSLNIALKQKKLTITQTKLSSPLVNFQLEVEIDLNEQNLPESEIKKGRITITGIAQDIREIFAPQAPDGTIVLELSGTLADPQISEAKKAE
;
A
#
# COMPACT_ATOMS: atom_id res chain seq x y z
N MET A 1 -33.56 28.50 -25.36
CA MET A 1 -33.36 27.99 -26.73
C MET A 1 -34.61 27.25 -27.17
N PHE A 2 -35.67 27.94 -27.60
CA PHE A 2 -36.75 27.27 -28.31
C PHE A 2 -36.43 27.31 -29.79
N SER A 3 -36.65 26.22 -30.52
CA SER A 3 -36.55 26.23 -31.98
C SER A 3 -37.35 27.42 -32.54
N LYS A 4 -36.68 28.27 -33.33
CA LYS A 4 -37.30 29.41 -34.03
C LYS A 4 -38.53 28.99 -34.83
N ASP A 5 -38.62 27.70 -35.17
CA ASP A 5 -39.71 27.13 -35.96
C ASP A 5 -41.05 27.06 -35.22
N ILE A 6 -41.06 27.02 -33.87
CA ILE A 6 -42.32 26.99 -33.06
C ILE A 6 -43.08 28.32 -33.22
N VAL A 7 -42.38 29.41 -33.51
CA VAL A 7 -42.97 30.74 -33.74
C VAL A 7 -43.93 30.73 -34.96
N HIS A 8 -43.80 29.73 -35.85
CA HIS A 8 -44.67 29.59 -37.02
C HIS A 8 -45.97 28.80 -36.76
N LEU A 9 -46.15 28.18 -35.58
CA LEU A 9 -47.37 27.42 -35.26
C LEU A 9 -48.67 28.26 -35.39
N PRO A 10 -48.73 29.51 -34.90
CA PRO A 10 -49.89 30.37 -35.05
C PRO A 10 -50.24 30.67 -36.50
N LYS A 11 -49.22 30.84 -37.35
CA LYS A 11 -49.38 31.08 -38.80
C LYS A 11 -49.95 29.84 -39.50
N ILE A 12 -49.41 28.65 -39.20
CA ILE A 12 -49.92 27.38 -39.74
C ILE A 12 -51.36 27.11 -39.27
N LYS A 13 -51.68 27.42 -38.01
CA LYS A 13 -53.04 27.30 -37.47
C LYS A 13 -54.02 28.22 -38.23
N LYS A 14 -53.61 29.45 -38.53
CA LYS A 14 -54.41 30.40 -39.31
C LYS A 14 -54.64 29.89 -40.74
N GLU A 15 -53.58 29.48 -41.44
CA GLU A 15 -53.68 28.92 -42.80
C GLU A 15 -54.57 27.66 -42.87
N LEU A 16 -54.52 26.81 -41.84
CA LEU A 16 -55.37 25.62 -41.73
C LEU A 16 -56.86 26.00 -41.58
N ILE A 17 -57.15 27.02 -40.78
CA ILE A 17 -58.52 27.54 -40.60
C ILE A 17 -59.02 28.11 -41.93
N ASP A 18 -58.22 28.92 -42.60
CA ASP A 18 -58.57 29.54 -43.88
C ASP A 18 -58.86 28.48 -44.95
N LYS A 19 -58.05 27.41 -45.04
CA LYS A 19 -58.28 26.28 -45.96
C LYS A 19 -59.53 25.47 -45.62
N LYS A 20 -59.87 25.30 -44.34
CA LYS A 20 -61.14 24.64 -43.93
C LYS A 20 -62.36 25.50 -44.27
N ILE A 21 -62.24 26.82 -44.17
CA ILE A 21 -63.28 27.76 -44.61
C ILE A 21 -63.44 27.69 -46.13
N GLU A 22 -62.33 27.68 -46.88
CA GLU A 22 -62.33 27.54 -48.35
C GLU A 22 -63.01 26.23 -48.80
N LEU A 23 -62.67 25.10 -48.17
CA LEU A 23 -63.32 23.81 -48.42
C LEU A 23 -64.83 23.86 -48.13
N SER A 24 -65.23 24.57 -47.09
CA SER A 24 -66.63 24.71 -46.69
C SER A 24 -67.42 25.59 -47.67
N ARG A 25 -66.79 26.62 -48.24
CA ARG A 25 -67.37 27.45 -49.31
C ARG A 25 -67.52 26.65 -50.61
N LEU A 26 -66.47 25.92 -51.01
CA LEU A 26 -66.50 25.06 -52.19
C LEU A 26 -67.66 24.04 -52.11
N LYS A 27 -67.90 23.44 -50.95
CA LYS A 27 -69.02 22.51 -50.70
C LYS A 27 -70.40 23.15 -50.91
N LYS A 28 -70.55 24.46 -50.64
CA LYS A 28 -71.80 25.20 -50.85
C LYS A 28 -72.02 25.56 -52.33
N GLU A 29 -70.95 25.84 -53.07
CA GLU A 29 -70.96 26.17 -54.50
C GLU A 29 -71.11 24.97 -55.44
N LYS A 30 -71.11 23.74 -54.91
CA LYS A 30 -71.35 22.49 -55.65
C LYS A 30 -72.64 22.52 -56.51
N LYS A 31 -73.60 23.40 -56.19
CA LYS A 31 -74.86 23.56 -56.93
C LYS A 31 -74.73 24.27 -58.28
N SER A 32 -73.60 24.91 -58.62
CA SER A 32 -73.45 25.73 -59.84
C SER A 32 -72.26 25.39 -60.74
N SER A 33 -71.35 24.49 -60.34
CA SER A 33 -70.15 24.13 -61.11
C SER A 33 -70.13 22.65 -61.53
N GLY A 34 -69.58 22.36 -62.71
CA GLY A 34 -69.48 21.00 -63.24
C GLY A 34 -68.73 20.04 -62.30
N THR A 35 -69.23 18.81 -62.17
CA THR A 35 -68.82 17.81 -61.16
C THR A 35 -67.31 17.52 -61.16
N GLN A 36 -66.66 17.61 -62.33
CA GLN A 36 -65.25 17.30 -62.52
C GLN A 36 -64.32 18.39 -61.97
N ASP A 37 -64.66 19.67 -62.14
CA ASP A 37 -63.85 20.80 -61.63
C ASP A 37 -63.95 20.93 -60.11
N TYR A 38 -65.16 20.67 -59.56
CA TYR A 38 -65.38 20.59 -58.11
C TYR A 38 -64.49 19.53 -57.44
N ASN A 39 -64.45 18.32 -57.99
CA ASN A 39 -63.64 17.23 -57.42
C ASN A 39 -62.14 17.53 -57.47
N ARG A 40 -61.67 18.17 -58.55
CA ARG A 40 -60.27 18.59 -58.68
C ARG A 40 -59.89 19.63 -57.62
N LYS A 41 -60.68 20.70 -57.47
CA LYS A 41 -60.45 21.75 -56.46
C LYS A 41 -60.54 21.22 -55.03
N LYS A 42 -61.52 20.35 -54.77
CA LYS A 42 -61.67 19.67 -53.47
C LYS A 42 -60.42 18.87 -53.09
N ASN A 43 -59.91 18.04 -54.01
CA ASN A 43 -58.72 17.22 -53.76
C ASN A 43 -57.47 18.07 -53.50
N ILE A 44 -57.33 19.22 -54.17
CA ILE A 44 -56.21 20.15 -53.94
C ILE A 44 -56.29 20.74 -52.52
N ILE A 45 -57.46 21.24 -52.11
CA ILE A 45 -57.65 21.84 -50.78
C ILE A 45 -57.47 20.78 -49.67
N GLU A 46 -57.98 19.56 -49.86
CA GLU A 46 -57.81 18.46 -48.90
C GLU A 46 -56.33 18.05 -48.76
N LYS A 47 -55.57 18.02 -49.87
CA LYS A 47 -54.13 17.75 -49.86
C LYS A 47 -53.35 18.86 -49.13
N ASP A 48 -53.73 20.12 -49.30
CA ASP A 48 -53.10 21.25 -48.60
C ASP A 48 -53.40 21.23 -47.09
N ILE A 49 -54.65 20.91 -46.70
CA ILE A 49 -55.01 20.72 -45.29
C ILE A 49 -54.19 19.59 -44.66
N LEU A 50 -54.01 18.47 -45.36
CA LEU A 50 -53.20 17.35 -44.89
C LEU A 50 -51.72 17.76 -44.67
N LYS A 51 -51.13 18.48 -45.63
CA LYS A 51 -49.76 19.00 -45.51
C LYS A 51 -49.60 19.96 -44.33
N LEU A 52 -50.57 20.86 -44.12
CA LEU A 52 -50.56 21.79 -42.99
C LEU A 52 -50.69 21.05 -41.65
N HIS A 53 -51.53 20.01 -41.57
CA HIS A 53 -51.63 19.15 -40.40
C HIS A 53 -50.33 18.40 -40.09
N GLN A 54 -49.68 17.81 -41.10
CA GLN A 54 -48.40 17.12 -40.97
C GLN A 54 -47.31 18.08 -40.49
N ARG A 55 -47.23 19.28 -41.09
CA ARG A 55 -46.27 20.32 -40.70
C ARG A 55 -46.48 20.81 -39.28
N GLY A 56 -47.74 21.04 -38.88
CA GLY A 56 -48.09 21.40 -37.50
C GLY A 56 -47.71 20.31 -36.48
N SER A 57 -47.99 19.04 -36.81
CA SER A 57 -47.64 17.89 -35.95
C SER A 57 -46.14 17.76 -35.74
N LEU A 58 -45.34 17.90 -36.82
CA LEU A 58 -43.87 17.86 -36.75
C LEU A 58 -43.31 18.99 -35.86
N LEU A 59 -43.84 20.20 -35.97
CA LEU A 59 -43.40 21.32 -35.14
C LEU A 59 -43.75 21.14 -33.66
N ILE A 60 -44.93 20.58 -33.35
CA ILE A 60 -45.32 20.26 -31.97
C ILE A 60 -44.40 19.18 -31.40
N LYS A 61 -44.09 18.13 -32.19
CA LYS A 61 -43.17 17.07 -31.78
C LYS A 61 -41.78 17.64 -31.49
N LYS A 62 -41.23 18.42 -32.42
CA LYS A 62 -39.94 19.10 -32.25
C LYS A 62 -39.91 19.98 -31.00
N GLY A 63 -40.98 20.73 -30.73
CA GLY A 63 -41.07 21.55 -29.52
C GLY A 63 -41.13 20.75 -28.22
N LYS A 64 -41.77 19.57 -28.21
CA LYS A 64 -41.74 18.67 -27.06
C LYS A 64 -40.35 18.09 -26.83
N ASP A 65 -39.66 17.71 -27.90
CA ASP A 65 -38.30 17.16 -27.82
C ASP A 65 -37.30 18.24 -27.34
N ASP A 66 -37.39 19.47 -27.85
CA ASP A 66 -36.60 20.61 -27.37
C ASP A 66 -36.85 20.87 -25.88
N PHE A 67 -38.11 20.85 -25.43
CA PHE A 67 -38.45 21.04 -24.02
C PHE A 67 -37.87 19.94 -23.13
N ARG A 68 -37.96 18.67 -23.56
CA ARG A 68 -37.36 17.54 -22.84
C ARG A 68 -35.85 17.69 -22.74
N ASN A 69 -35.18 18.10 -23.82
CA ASN A 69 -33.73 18.32 -23.82
C ASN A 69 -33.32 19.44 -22.87
N ILE A 70 -34.08 20.55 -22.83
CA ILE A 70 -33.85 21.64 -21.87
C ILE A 70 -34.06 21.16 -20.44
N HIS A 71 -35.12 20.40 -20.18
CA HIS A 71 -35.40 19.86 -18.85
C HIS A 71 -34.27 18.96 -18.35
N ASN A 72 -33.81 18.02 -19.19
CA ASN A 72 -32.67 17.16 -18.87
C ASN A 72 -31.39 17.97 -18.63
N ALA A 73 -31.16 19.04 -19.40
CA ALA A 73 -30.01 19.92 -19.20
C ALA A 73 -30.09 20.69 -17.88
N ILE A 74 -31.28 21.15 -17.49
CA ILE A 74 -31.51 21.80 -16.18
C ILE A 74 -31.24 20.79 -15.05
N GLU A 75 -31.77 19.58 -15.15
CA GLU A 75 -31.57 18.52 -14.16
C GLU A 75 -30.07 18.17 -13.99
N GLN A 76 -29.32 18.10 -15.09
CA GLN A 76 -27.86 17.92 -15.03
C GLN A 76 -27.13 19.10 -14.37
N VAL A 77 -27.59 20.33 -14.59
CA VAL A 77 -27.03 21.52 -13.94
C VAL A 77 -27.34 21.51 -12.45
N ASP A 78 -28.58 21.19 -12.06
CA ASP A 78 -28.98 21.08 -10.66
C ASP A 78 -28.18 19.99 -9.93
N GLN A 79 -27.98 18.82 -10.56
CA GLN A 79 -27.13 17.78 -10.01
C GLN A 79 -25.67 18.25 -9.82
N LYS A 80 -25.13 19.01 -10.78
CA LYS A 80 -23.78 19.62 -10.66
C LYS A 80 -23.72 20.65 -9.54
N ILE A 81 -24.76 21.46 -9.35
CA ILE A 81 -24.87 22.43 -8.26
C ILE A 81 -24.91 21.69 -6.92
N HIS A 82 -25.73 20.65 -6.79
CA HIS A 82 -25.86 19.84 -5.59
C HIS A 82 -24.52 19.17 -5.22
N ASN A 83 -23.84 18.57 -6.20
CA ASN A 83 -22.51 17.97 -5.98
C ASN A 83 -21.47 19.02 -5.53
N ARG A 84 -21.49 20.23 -6.10
CA ARG A 84 -20.61 21.32 -5.68
C ARG A 84 -20.93 21.81 -4.27
N GLN A 85 -22.20 21.91 -3.90
CA GLN A 85 -22.61 22.28 -2.54
C GLN A 85 -22.18 21.24 -1.50
N SER A 86 -22.32 19.95 -1.82
CA SER A 86 -21.81 18.86 -0.98
C SER A 86 -20.29 18.94 -0.80
N HIS A 87 -19.55 19.19 -1.89
CA HIS A 87 -18.10 19.39 -1.82
C HIS A 87 -17.72 20.62 -0.98
N ILE A 88 -18.43 21.74 -1.10
CA ILE A 88 -18.21 22.94 -0.27
C ILE A 88 -18.44 22.63 1.22
N ALA A 89 -19.51 21.89 1.55
CA ALA A 89 -19.80 21.48 2.93
C ALA A 89 -18.70 20.56 3.50
N SER A 90 -18.18 19.63 2.70
CA SER A 90 -17.04 18.78 3.07
C SER A 90 -15.78 19.60 3.35
N VAL A 91 -15.46 20.57 2.49
CA VAL A 91 -14.32 21.49 2.69
C VAL A 91 -14.49 22.34 3.95
N ASP A 92 -15.68 22.87 4.23
CA ASP A 92 -15.96 23.64 5.44
C ASP A 92 -15.77 22.81 6.72
N ASN A 93 -16.23 21.55 6.71
CA ASN A 93 -16.00 20.61 7.80
C ASN A 93 -14.51 20.30 8.00
N PHE A 94 -13.76 20.11 6.91
CA PHE A 94 -12.32 19.91 6.97
C PHE A 94 -11.59 21.14 7.57
N ILE A 95 -11.96 22.35 7.16
CA ILE A 95 -11.40 23.59 7.71
C ILE A 95 -11.70 23.70 9.22
N LYS A 96 -12.95 23.43 9.63
CA LYS A 96 -13.35 23.43 11.06
C LYS A 96 -12.54 22.41 11.86
N GLN A 97 -12.34 21.21 11.32
CA GLN A 97 -11.51 20.18 11.95
C GLN A 97 -10.06 20.66 12.13
N LYS A 98 -9.46 21.25 11.09
CA LYS A 98 -8.10 21.80 11.16
C LYS A 98 -7.96 22.95 12.14
N LEU A 99 -8.96 23.82 12.25
CA LEU A 99 -8.98 24.88 13.26
C LEU A 99 -9.03 24.31 14.69
N ASN A 100 -9.80 23.25 14.92
CA ASN A 100 -9.84 22.57 16.22
C ASN A 100 -8.50 21.89 16.54
N GLU A 101 -7.85 21.24 15.58
CA GLU A 101 -6.49 20.69 15.74
C GLU A 101 -5.50 21.78 16.15
N ILE A 102 -5.52 22.95 15.48
CA ILE A 102 -4.65 24.10 15.79
C ILE A 102 -4.87 24.59 17.23
N ARG A 103 -6.13 24.70 17.68
CA ARG A 103 -6.43 25.05 19.08
C ARG A 103 -5.88 24.02 20.07
N GLY A 104 -6.01 22.73 19.74
CA GLY A 104 -5.42 21.64 20.53
C GLY A 104 -3.89 21.75 20.63
N TYR A 105 -3.20 22.09 19.53
CA TYR A 105 -1.75 22.33 19.55
C TYR A 105 -1.35 23.53 20.41
N GLN A 106 -2.12 24.61 20.39
CA GLN A 106 -1.87 25.77 21.26
C GLN A 106 -2.01 25.41 22.74
N GLN A 107 -2.96 24.53 23.09
CA GLN A 107 -3.14 24.05 24.45
C GLN A 107 -2.00 23.13 24.89
N LYS A 108 -1.61 22.15 24.06
CA LYS A 108 -0.44 21.29 24.31
C LYS A 108 0.86 22.08 24.43
N LYS A 109 1.02 23.15 23.63
CA LYS A 109 2.18 24.05 23.74
C LYS A 109 2.25 24.69 25.13
N LYS A 110 1.12 25.17 25.66
CA LYS A 110 1.06 25.73 27.03
C LYS A 110 1.38 24.68 28.10
N GLU A 111 0.91 23.44 27.93
CA GLU A 111 1.23 22.33 28.85
C GLU A 111 2.74 22.02 28.85
N ILE A 112 3.36 21.93 27.68
CA ILE A 112 4.81 21.70 27.54
C ILE A 112 5.61 22.88 28.14
N GLU A 113 5.17 24.12 27.92
CA GLU A 113 5.81 25.30 28.53
C GLU A 113 5.75 25.22 30.07
N ASN A 114 4.63 24.79 30.64
CA ASN A 114 4.49 24.55 32.08
C ASN A 114 5.41 23.41 32.56
N GLU A 115 5.48 22.29 31.85
CA GLU A 115 6.37 21.18 32.19
C GLU A 115 7.85 21.58 32.14
N ILE A 116 8.25 22.38 31.14
CA ILE A 116 9.62 22.93 31.05
C ILE A 116 9.94 23.80 32.27
N ILE A 117 8.99 24.61 32.74
CA ILE A 117 9.15 25.40 33.98
C ILE A 117 9.35 24.46 35.18
N THR A 118 8.55 23.40 35.30
CA THR A 118 8.70 22.40 36.38
C THR A 118 10.04 21.67 36.32
N ILE A 119 10.50 21.27 35.13
CA ILE A 119 11.79 20.60 34.93
C ILE A 119 12.95 21.54 35.31
N LYS A 120 12.89 22.82 34.92
CA LYS A 120 13.90 23.82 35.32
C LYS A 120 13.97 23.97 36.84
N SER A 121 12.82 24.02 37.52
CA SER A 121 12.76 24.09 38.98
C SER A 121 13.42 22.87 39.64
N ARG A 122 13.08 21.66 39.19
CA ARG A 122 13.68 20.40 39.68
C ARG A 122 15.17 20.30 39.40
N LYS A 123 15.65 20.80 38.26
CA LYS A 123 17.08 20.84 37.95
C LYS A 123 17.83 21.69 38.97
N ASN A 124 17.30 22.86 39.31
CA ASN A 124 17.92 23.75 40.30
C ASN A 124 17.95 23.09 41.70
N GLU A 125 16.89 22.38 42.07
CA GLU A 125 16.83 21.61 43.32
C GLU A 125 17.89 20.50 43.37
N LEU A 126 18.08 19.75 42.27
CA LEU A 126 19.10 18.71 42.17
C LEU A 126 20.52 19.27 42.18
N GLU A 127 20.76 20.44 41.56
CA GLU A 127 22.06 21.11 41.65
C GLU A 127 22.36 21.56 43.08
N TRP A 128 21.37 22.09 43.80
CA TRP A 128 21.50 22.41 45.23
C TRP A 128 21.79 21.16 46.07
N GLN A 129 21.06 20.06 45.87
CA GLN A 129 21.32 18.79 46.58
C GLN A 129 22.73 18.26 46.31
N LYS A 130 23.22 18.38 45.08
CA LYS A 130 24.58 18.00 44.70
C LYS A 130 25.64 18.84 45.44
N GLU A 131 25.43 20.15 45.57
CA GLU A 131 26.31 21.03 46.34
C GLU A 131 26.34 20.65 47.83
N VAL A 132 25.18 20.38 48.43
CA VAL A 132 25.07 19.93 49.82
C VAL A 132 25.80 18.60 50.05
N ILE A 133 25.60 17.61 49.19
CA ILE A 133 26.29 16.31 49.28
C ILE A 133 27.81 16.50 49.13
N THR A 134 28.24 17.38 48.22
CA THR A 134 29.66 17.67 48.01
C THR A 134 30.29 18.31 49.25
N LEU A 135 29.59 19.22 49.94
CA LEU A 135 30.02 19.81 51.20
C LEU A 135 30.12 18.76 52.32
N CYS A 136 29.10 17.92 52.49
CA CYS A 136 29.11 16.85 53.50
C CYS A 136 30.22 15.80 53.26
N LEU A 137 30.55 15.51 52.00
CA LEU A 137 31.65 14.61 51.66
C LEU A 137 33.03 15.25 51.91
N LYS A 138 33.14 16.58 51.77
CA LYS A 138 34.38 17.32 52.03
C LYS A 138 34.69 17.40 53.53
N GLU A 139 33.67 17.65 54.37
CA GLU A 139 33.82 17.61 55.84
C GLU A 139 34.18 16.20 56.36
N ASN A 140 33.62 15.14 55.77
CA ASN A 140 33.97 13.77 56.16
C ASN A 140 35.37 13.33 55.69
N TYR A 141 35.95 13.98 54.67
CA TYR A 141 37.30 13.67 54.20
C TYR A 141 38.39 14.28 55.09
N GLU A 142 38.13 15.42 55.75
CA GLU A 142 39.08 16.04 56.68
C GLU A 142 39.14 15.35 58.06
N VAL A 143 38.13 14.53 58.42
CA VAL A 143 38.13 13.74 59.66
C VAL A 143 38.76 12.34 59.47
N GLY A 144 39.08 11.94 58.23
CA GLY A 144 39.47 10.56 57.88
C GLY A 144 40.94 10.32 57.51
N THR A 145 41.83 11.32 57.54
CA THR A 145 43.25 11.11 57.23
C THR A 145 44.04 10.67 58.47
N GLY A 146 43.82 9.44 58.90
CA GLY A 146 44.53 8.85 60.04
C GLY A 146 44.33 7.34 60.14
N GLY A 147 44.77 6.57 59.15
CA GLY A 147 44.69 5.11 59.26
C GLY A 147 45.13 4.34 58.01
N SER A 148 46.37 3.84 58.07
CA SER A 148 47.00 2.90 57.15
C SER A 148 46.06 1.78 56.64
N LEU A 149 46.02 1.57 55.32
CA LEU A 149 45.53 0.35 54.69
C LEU A 149 46.62 -0.29 53.81
N LYS A 150 47.61 -0.90 54.48
CA LYS A 150 48.33 -2.06 53.94
C LYS A 150 47.50 -3.31 54.21
N ARG A 151 47.40 -4.17 53.18
CA ARG A 151 46.83 -5.55 53.11
C ARG A 151 45.33 -5.66 52.81
N ALA A 152 45.01 -6.05 51.58
CA ALA A 152 44.16 -7.21 51.31
C ALA A 152 44.28 -7.64 49.83
N GLY A 153 45.14 -8.62 49.57
CA GLY A 153 44.97 -9.48 48.40
C GLY A 153 43.71 -10.34 48.60
N LYS A 154 42.56 -9.85 48.08
CA LYS A 154 41.28 -10.56 47.90
C LYS A 154 40.27 -9.59 47.23
N GLY A 155 40.60 -9.08 46.05
CA GLY A 155 39.85 -7.98 45.40
C GLY A 155 39.05 -8.31 44.14
N SER A 156 38.91 -9.59 43.75
CA SER A 156 38.32 -9.94 42.44
C SER A 156 36.80 -10.17 42.45
N LYS A 157 36.15 -10.35 43.61
CA LYS A 157 34.69 -10.64 43.67
C LYS A 157 33.85 -9.37 43.88
N THR A 158 34.30 -8.44 44.70
CA THR A 158 33.61 -7.16 44.95
C THR A 158 33.61 -6.24 43.73
N GLY A 159 34.72 -6.17 42.98
CA GLY A 159 34.76 -5.45 41.71
C GLY A 159 33.76 -6.00 40.69
N LEU A 160 33.70 -7.34 40.55
CA LEU A 160 32.77 -8.03 39.64
C LEU A 160 31.30 -7.79 40.02
N ILE A 161 30.97 -7.81 41.32
CA ILE A 161 29.62 -7.52 41.83
C ILE A 161 29.22 -6.07 41.53
N ILE A 162 30.13 -5.11 41.76
CA ILE A 162 29.87 -3.68 41.46
C ILE A 162 29.67 -3.49 39.96
N THR A 163 30.51 -4.08 39.10
CA THR A 163 30.35 -4.00 37.64
C THR A 163 29.04 -4.62 37.17
N LEU A 164 28.64 -5.77 37.73
CA LEU A 164 27.36 -6.40 37.42
C LEU A 164 26.17 -5.52 37.84
N LEU A 165 26.25 -4.91 39.02
CA LEU A 165 25.19 -4.05 39.55
C LEU A 165 25.05 -2.76 38.72
N VAL A 166 26.16 -2.15 38.30
CA VAL A 166 26.16 -1.01 37.37
C VAL A 166 25.56 -1.40 36.02
N LEU A 167 25.90 -2.58 35.48
CA LEU A 167 25.33 -3.07 34.22
C LEU A 167 23.82 -3.31 34.30
N ILE A 168 23.34 -3.89 35.41
CA ILE A 168 21.92 -4.11 35.67
C ILE A 168 21.18 -2.77 35.77
N LEU A 169 21.71 -1.82 36.55
CA LEU A 169 21.12 -0.48 36.67
C LEU A 169 21.07 0.23 35.33
N LEU A 170 22.15 0.18 34.54
CA LEU A 170 22.20 0.79 33.22
C LEU A 170 21.19 0.16 32.26
N THR A 171 21.07 -1.18 32.28
CA THR A 171 20.05 -1.90 31.49
C THR A 171 18.64 -1.51 31.91
N ALA A 172 18.37 -1.44 33.22
CA ALA A 172 17.09 -1.01 33.76
C ALA A 172 16.75 0.44 33.36
N SER A 173 17.72 1.36 33.48
CA SER A 173 17.55 2.75 33.04
C SER A 173 17.22 2.85 31.55
N ILE A 174 17.89 2.07 30.70
CA ILE A 174 17.61 2.01 29.27
C ILE A 174 16.19 1.47 29.00
N LEU A 175 15.76 0.43 29.71
CA LEU A 175 14.40 -0.13 29.58
C LEU A 175 13.32 0.87 30.02
N VAL A 176 13.51 1.56 31.14
CA VAL A 176 12.58 2.58 31.64
C VAL A 176 12.51 3.76 30.67
N ALA A 177 13.66 4.24 30.16
CA ALA A 177 13.70 5.30 29.17
C ALA A 177 12.97 4.89 27.88
N ASN A 178 13.18 3.65 27.41
CA ASN A 178 12.48 3.13 26.23
C ASN A 178 10.97 3.04 26.43
N TRP A 179 10.52 2.58 27.59
CA TRP A 179 9.09 2.51 27.94
C TRP A 179 8.46 3.90 28.00
N TYR A 180 9.13 4.86 28.64
CA TYR A 180 8.66 6.24 28.74
C TYR A 180 8.57 6.91 27.35
N LEU A 181 9.63 6.81 26.54
CA LEU A 181 9.65 7.35 25.18
C LEU A 181 8.64 6.66 24.26
N SER A 182 8.44 5.34 24.42
CA SER A 182 7.43 4.56 23.70
C SER A 182 6.03 5.14 23.93
N GLY A 183 5.69 5.51 25.17
CA GLY A 183 4.39 6.12 25.48
C GLY A 183 4.17 7.47 24.80
N ILE A 184 5.17 8.35 24.81
CA ILE A 184 5.07 9.70 24.21
C ILE A 184 5.00 9.60 22.68
N VAL A 185 5.99 8.94 22.07
CA VAL A 185 6.08 8.81 20.62
C VAL A 185 4.92 7.95 20.08
N GLY A 186 4.50 6.95 20.85
CA GLY A 186 3.39 6.07 20.52
C GLY A 186 2.08 6.83 20.35
N ARG A 187 1.69 7.67 21.31
CA ARG A 187 0.45 8.46 21.22
C ARG A 187 0.43 9.38 20.01
N GLU A 188 1.54 10.06 19.74
CA GLU A 188 1.67 10.99 18.61
C GLU A 188 1.62 10.25 17.26
N LEU A 189 2.33 9.11 17.13
CA LEU A 189 2.30 8.30 15.92
C LEU A 189 0.92 7.67 15.69
N GLN A 190 0.30 7.13 16.73
CA GLN A 190 -1.03 6.51 16.65
C GLN A 190 -2.06 7.53 16.15
N THR A 191 -2.10 8.72 16.76
CA THR A 191 -3.01 9.80 16.34
C THR A 191 -2.83 10.14 14.86
N ARG A 192 -1.59 10.17 14.38
CA ARG A 192 -1.27 10.46 12.98
C ARG A 192 -1.70 9.35 12.04
N ILE A 193 -1.43 8.09 12.40
CA ILE A 193 -1.84 6.94 11.61
C ILE A 193 -3.37 6.91 11.49
N GLU A 194 -4.09 7.09 12.59
CA GLU A 194 -5.56 7.16 12.59
C GLU A 194 -6.08 8.32 11.73
N THR A 195 -5.40 9.48 11.74
CA THR A 195 -5.77 10.64 10.90
C THR A 195 -5.51 10.41 9.41
N GLU A 196 -4.49 9.65 9.04
CA GLU A 196 -4.20 9.32 7.64
C GLU A 196 -5.09 8.18 7.13
N LEU A 197 -5.43 7.22 8.00
CA LEU A 197 -6.33 6.12 7.69
C LEU A 197 -7.80 6.55 7.59
N SER A 198 -8.21 7.61 8.28
CA SER A 198 -9.58 8.15 8.21
C SER A 198 -9.86 8.99 6.97
N ARG A 199 -8.93 9.06 6.01
CA ARG A 199 -9.13 9.81 4.77
C ARG A 199 -9.86 8.97 3.72
N ASP A 200 -10.92 9.54 3.15
CA ASP A 200 -11.88 8.90 2.22
C ASP A 200 -11.31 8.37 0.89
N TYR A 201 -10.00 8.47 0.64
CA TYR A 201 -9.39 7.99 -0.62
C TYR A 201 -8.86 6.56 -0.56
N LEU A 202 -8.88 5.91 0.59
CA LEU A 202 -8.36 4.54 0.71
C LEU A 202 -9.39 3.53 0.18
N PRO A 203 -9.02 2.62 -0.73
CA PRO A 203 -9.94 1.59 -1.25
C PRO A 203 -10.19 0.45 -0.26
N PHE A 204 -9.76 0.61 1.00
CA PHE A 204 -9.87 -0.38 2.06
C PHE A 204 -10.09 0.30 3.41
N GLU A 205 -10.77 -0.39 4.30
CA GLU A 205 -10.83 -0.05 5.72
C GLU A 205 -9.76 -0.85 6.48
N LEU A 206 -9.21 -0.27 7.54
CA LEU A 206 -8.21 -0.89 8.40
C LEU A 206 -8.69 -0.88 9.85
N SER A 207 -8.67 -2.04 10.51
CA SER A 207 -8.83 -2.13 11.97
C SER A 207 -7.62 -2.81 12.60
N TYR A 208 -7.23 -2.41 13.81
CA TYR A 208 -6.20 -3.08 14.61
C TYR A 208 -6.57 -3.04 16.09
N SER A 209 -6.16 -4.05 16.87
CA SER A 209 -6.45 -4.14 18.31
C SER A 209 -5.37 -3.49 19.18
N GLY A 210 -4.12 -3.49 18.69
CA GLY A 210 -2.95 -3.08 19.47
C GLY A 210 -1.96 -2.27 18.65
N PHE A 211 -1.32 -1.32 19.32
CA PHE A 211 -0.29 -0.46 18.76
C PHE A 211 0.85 -0.28 19.76
N THR A 212 2.07 -0.63 19.37
CA THR A 212 3.25 -0.49 20.22
C THR A 212 4.40 0.14 19.44
N VAL A 213 5.14 1.01 20.10
CA VAL A 213 6.32 1.65 19.52
C VAL A 213 7.54 1.25 20.33
N ASN A 214 8.63 0.89 19.66
CA ASN A 214 9.91 0.62 20.29
C ASN A 214 10.96 1.60 19.74
N PRO A 215 11.15 2.74 20.44
CA PRO A 215 12.12 3.75 20.03
C PRO A 215 13.54 3.23 19.88
N LEU A 216 14.00 2.35 20.78
CA LEU A 216 15.35 1.75 20.71
C LEU A 216 15.58 0.90 19.46
N MET A 217 14.51 0.31 18.93
CA MET A 217 14.57 -0.52 17.72
C MET A 217 14.15 0.26 16.47
N ALA A 218 13.78 1.53 16.62
CA ALA A 218 13.14 2.36 15.61
C ALA A 218 12.01 1.63 14.89
N SER A 219 11.14 0.95 15.64
CA SER A 219 10.09 0.09 15.09
C SER A 219 8.71 0.33 15.70
N VAL A 220 7.68 0.11 14.91
CA VAL A 220 6.27 0.15 15.29
C VAL A 220 5.67 -1.22 15.04
N THR A 221 4.85 -1.73 15.96
CA THR A 221 4.15 -3.00 15.80
C THR A 221 2.65 -2.83 16.03
N PHE A 222 1.88 -3.28 15.06
CA PHE A 222 0.43 -3.39 15.11
C PHE A 222 0.04 -4.83 15.41
N SER A 223 -0.97 -5.01 16.26
CA SER A 223 -1.54 -6.31 16.63
C SER A 223 -2.95 -6.46 16.07
N ASP A 224 -3.30 -7.69 15.67
CA ASP A 224 -4.60 -8.09 15.11
C ASP A 224 -5.13 -7.11 14.07
N VAL A 225 -4.36 -6.94 13.00
CA VAL A 225 -4.69 -6.03 11.89
C VAL A 225 -5.62 -6.75 10.92
N GLU A 226 -6.75 -6.13 10.58
CA GLU A 226 -7.67 -6.58 9.53
C GLU A 226 -7.84 -5.48 8.49
N PHE A 227 -7.64 -5.85 7.22
CA PHE A 227 -7.98 -5.03 6.07
C PHE A 227 -9.29 -5.53 5.47
N TYR A 228 -10.22 -4.60 5.22
CA TYR A 228 -11.49 -4.86 4.55
C TYR A 228 -11.50 -4.13 3.21
N THR A 229 -11.74 -4.85 2.13
CA THR A 229 -11.93 -4.24 0.81
C THR A 229 -13.38 -3.82 0.67
N VAL A 230 -13.63 -2.54 0.36
CA VAL A 230 -15.00 -2.01 0.14
C VAL A 230 -15.66 -2.72 -1.06
N ASP A 231 -14.86 -3.06 -2.07
CA ASP A 231 -15.34 -3.64 -3.33
C ASP A 231 -15.59 -5.16 -3.28
N MET A 232 -15.14 -5.86 -2.22
CA MET A 232 -15.35 -7.30 -2.04
C MET A 232 -15.83 -7.62 -0.61
N PRO A 233 -17.13 -7.45 -0.34
CA PRO A 233 -17.68 -7.71 0.98
C PRO A 233 -17.45 -9.16 1.42
N GLY A 234 -16.89 -9.34 2.61
CA GLY A 234 -16.56 -10.63 3.20
C GLY A 234 -15.14 -11.13 2.93
N THR A 235 -14.38 -10.48 2.04
CA THR A 235 -12.93 -10.71 1.90
C THR A 235 -12.17 -9.88 2.92
N ARG A 236 -11.34 -10.53 3.74
CA ARG A 236 -10.56 -9.88 4.81
C ARG A 236 -9.14 -10.40 4.82
N LEU A 237 -8.19 -9.48 4.91
CA LEU A 237 -6.79 -9.83 5.08
C LEU A 237 -6.39 -9.55 6.54
N TYR A 238 -6.23 -10.63 7.30
CA TYR A 238 -5.88 -10.59 8.72
C TYR A 238 -4.37 -10.80 8.92
N TYR A 239 -3.80 -10.08 9.87
CA TYR A 239 -2.43 -10.24 10.35
C TYR A 239 -2.45 -10.21 11.88
N LYS A 240 -1.88 -11.22 12.54
CA LYS A 240 -1.74 -11.15 14.01
C LYS A 240 -0.76 -10.09 14.45
N ASN A 241 0.37 -9.96 13.76
CA ASN A 241 1.31 -8.87 14.01
C ASN A 241 1.92 -8.34 12.72
N ILE A 242 1.96 -7.01 12.59
CA ILE A 242 2.72 -6.29 11.56
C ILE A 242 3.73 -5.40 12.27
N SER A 243 5.02 -5.66 12.10
CA SER A 243 6.09 -4.84 12.64
C SER A 243 6.82 -4.12 11.52
N VAL A 244 6.90 -2.79 11.61
CA VAL A 244 7.59 -1.92 10.66
C VAL A 244 8.72 -1.22 11.40
N GLY A 245 9.95 -1.52 11.04
CA GLY A 245 11.17 -0.88 11.52
C GLY A 245 11.83 -0.03 10.45
N VAL A 246 12.36 1.13 10.83
CA VAL A 246 13.17 1.99 9.95
C VAL A 246 14.55 2.24 10.56
N SER A 247 15.44 2.90 9.84
CA SER A 247 16.69 3.40 10.45
C SER A 247 16.37 4.52 11.46
N HIS A 248 17.13 4.62 12.54
CA HIS A 248 17.07 5.76 13.46
C HIS A 248 17.32 7.10 12.72
N LEU A 249 18.17 7.07 11.69
CA LEU A 249 18.45 8.23 10.84
C LEU A 249 17.23 8.67 10.01
N ASP A 250 16.33 7.73 9.70
CA ASP A 250 15.11 7.98 8.93
C ASP A 250 13.93 8.35 9.84
N LEU A 251 13.93 7.80 11.06
CA LEU A 251 12.88 8.02 12.06
C LEU A 251 12.83 9.49 12.52
N LEU A 252 13.97 10.11 12.80
CA LEU A 252 13.99 11.50 13.30
C LEU A 252 13.41 12.49 12.27
N PRO A 253 13.81 12.49 10.98
CA PRO A 253 13.16 13.31 9.96
C PRO A 253 11.67 13.03 9.80
N LEU A 254 11.23 11.77 9.88
CA LEU A 254 9.82 11.41 9.83
C LEU A 254 9.02 12.03 10.99
N LEU A 255 9.55 11.96 12.20
CA LEU A 255 8.91 12.53 13.40
C LEU A 255 8.87 14.07 13.37
N PHE A 256 9.98 14.71 13.02
CA PHE A 256 10.14 16.17 13.15
C PHE A 256 9.80 16.95 11.87
N LYS A 257 10.24 16.48 10.70
CA LYS A 257 10.12 17.21 9.42
C LYS A 257 8.98 16.72 8.52
N ARG A 258 8.32 15.62 8.91
CA ARG A 258 7.17 15.02 8.17
C ARG A 258 7.50 14.61 6.72
N LYS A 259 8.77 14.52 6.35
CA LYS A 259 9.22 14.14 5.00
C LYS A 259 10.39 13.18 5.10
N LEU A 260 10.27 12.05 4.39
CA LEU A 260 11.37 11.13 4.15
C LEU A 260 12.05 11.52 2.84
N GLU A 261 13.29 12.01 2.93
CA GLU A 261 14.10 12.35 1.75
C GLU A 261 14.90 11.15 1.24
N LYS A 262 15.35 10.30 2.18
CA LYS A 262 16.14 9.09 1.93
C LYS A 262 15.66 7.98 2.85
N LEU A 263 15.72 6.75 2.35
CA LEU A 263 15.44 5.53 3.10
C LEU A 263 16.74 4.73 3.23
N HIS A 264 17.25 4.63 4.45
CA HIS A 264 18.48 3.90 4.74
C HIS A 264 18.21 2.44 5.13
N ALA A 265 17.11 2.19 5.85
CA ALA A 265 16.70 0.84 6.18
C ALA A 265 15.19 0.75 6.36
N LEU A 266 14.61 -0.35 5.89
CA LEU A 266 13.22 -0.72 6.12
C LEU A 266 13.15 -2.20 6.49
N ARG A 267 12.51 -2.52 7.60
CA ARG A 267 12.26 -3.88 8.06
C ARG A 267 10.77 -4.05 8.24
N LEU A 268 10.17 -4.96 7.49
CA LEU A 268 8.78 -5.36 7.65
C LEU A 268 8.77 -6.80 8.16
N THR A 269 8.05 -7.08 9.23
CA THR A 269 7.83 -8.44 9.74
C THR A 269 6.34 -8.67 9.90
N LEU A 270 5.83 -9.71 9.27
CA LEU A 270 4.44 -10.14 9.26
C LEU A 270 4.35 -11.47 10.01
N LYS A 271 3.36 -11.62 10.89
CA LYS A 271 3.07 -12.89 11.57
C LYS A 271 1.62 -13.28 11.36
N GLU A 272 1.40 -14.56 11.09
CA GLU A 272 0.08 -15.19 10.92
C GLU A 272 -0.83 -14.36 9.99
N VAL A 273 -0.41 -14.26 8.72
CA VAL A 273 -1.22 -13.62 7.67
C VAL A 273 -2.26 -14.62 7.20
N ASN A 274 -3.52 -14.22 7.14
CA ASN A 274 -4.62 -15.04 6.66
C ASN A 274 -5.53 -14.22 5.75
N LEU A 275 -5.72 -14.67 4.52
CA LEU A 275 -6.77 -14.19 3.65
C LEU A 275 -8.03 -15.02 3.91
N LYS A 276 -9.05 -14.36 4.41
CA LYS A 276 -10.41 -14.90 4.55
C LYS A 276 -11.22 -14.41 3.36
N THR A 277 -11.98 -15.30 2.74
CA THR A 277 -12.95 -14.98 1.70
C THR A 277 -14.33 -15.49 2.15
N PRO A 278 -15.43 -15.08 1.50
CA PRO A 278 -16.75 -15.65 1.80
C PRO A 278 -16.81 -17.18 1.64
N GLN A 279 -15.94 -17.74 0.79
CA GLN A 279 -15.91 -19.16 0.44
C GLN A 279 -14.96 -19.97 1.32
N SER A 280 -13.93 -19.35 1.90
CA SER A 280 -12.97 -20.01 2.78
C SER A 280 -12.41 -19.08 3.84
N ALA A 281 -12.37 -19.58 5.08
CA ALA A 281 -11.72 -18.91 6.20
C ALA A 281 -10.18 -18.89 6.12
N HIS A 282 -9.57 -19.63 5.18
CA HIS A 282 -8.13 -19.76 5.04
C HIS A 282 -7.69 -19.82 3.57
N ALA A 283 -8.27 -18.99 2.70
CA ALA A 283 -7.94 -18.93 1.28
C ALA A 283 -6.42 -18.83 1.02
N LEU A 284 -5.74 -18.05 1.85
CA LEU A 284 -4.28 -17.98 1.90
C LEU A 284 -3.85 -17.91 3.37
N SER A 285 -2.83 -18.65 3.77
CA SER A 285 -2.21 -18.49 5.09
C SER A 285 -0.69 -18.46 4.99
N LEU A 286 -0.07 -17.58 5.76
CA LEU A 286 1.38 -17.43 5.86
C LEU A 286 1.74 -17.29 7.34
N ALA A 287 2.54 -18.21 7.87
CA ALA A 287 2.90 -18.18 9.29
C ALA A 287 3.78 -16.99 9.64
N ARG A 288 4.78 -16.69 8.79
CA ARG A 288 5.66 -15.54 8.99
C ARG A 288 6.18 -15.02 7.66
N GLY A 289 6.15 -13.71 7.47
CA GLY A 289 6.84 -13.01 6.39
C GLY A 289 7.83 -12.01 6.94
N SER A 290 8.93 -11.78 6.25
CA SER A 290 9.85 -10.71 6.56
C SER A 290 10.46 -10.15 5.31
N PHE A 291 10.59 -8.83 5.30
CA PHE A 291 11.27 -8.08 4.28
C PHE A 291 12.24 -7.14 5.00
N SER A 292 13.49 -7.08 4.53
CA SER A 292 14.50 -6.19 5.07
C SER A 292 15.29 -5.58 3.94
N PHE A 293 15.19 -4.27 3.81
CA PHE A 293 16.00 -3.45 2.94
C PHE A 293 17.02 -2.66 3.77
N LYS A 294 18.26 -2.58 3.28
CA LYS A 294 19.31 -1.73 3.82
C LYS A 294 20.10 -1.12 2.67
N GLY A 295 20.24 0.19 2.64
CA GLY A 295 21.06 0.88 1.66
C GLY A 295 20.82 2.38 1.67
N ASN A 296 20.73 2.99 0.50
CA ASN A 296 20.50 4.43 0.38
C ASN A 296 19.57 4.69 -0.80
N LEU A 297 18.27 4.70 -0.52
CA LEU A 297 17.23 4.89 -1.52
C LEU A 297 16.66 6.29 -1.40
N ASP A 298 16.92 7.12 -2.40
CA ASP A 298 16.36 8.48 -2.52
C ASP A 298 15.44 8.58 -3.73
N ARG A 299 14.64 9.64 -3.81
CA ARG A 299 13.68 9.84 -4.90
C ARG A 299 14.34 9.85 -6.28
N GLN A 300 15.55 10.40 -6.36
CA GLN A 300 16.28 10.51 -7.62
C GLN A 300 16.73 9.12 -8.08
N LEU A 301 17.25 8.28 -7.18
CA LEU A 301 17.63 6.90 -7.48
C LEU A 301 16.42 6.10 -7.96
N VAL A 302 15.25 6.26 -7.33
CA VAL A 302 14.01 5.60 -7.79
C VAL A 302 13.65 6.04 -9.21
N SER A 303 13.72 7.35 -9.51
CA SER A 303 13.44 7.85 -10.86
C SER A 303 14.46 7.37 -11.91
N GLU A 304 15.73 7.23 -11.53
CA GLU A 304 16.78 6.70 -12.40
C GLU A 304 16.54 5.22 -12.70
N ILE A 305 16.18 4.41 -11.69
CA ILE A 305 15.82 3.00 -11.88
C ILE A 305 14.62 2.87 -12.82
N SER A 306 13.56 3.67 -12.60
CA SER A 306 12.37 3.65 -13.45
C SER A 306 12.63 4.08 -14.90
N SER A 307 13.69 4.84 -15.15
CA SER A 307 14.13 5.23 -16.50
C SER A 307 15.20 4.31 -17.09
N GLY A 308 15.54 3.22 -16.39
CA GLY A 308 16.54 2.24 -16.84
C GLY A 308 17.99 2.66 -16.62
N ASN A 309 18.25 3.75 -15.89
CA ASN A 309 19.60 4.17 -15.54
C ASN A 309 20.04 3.55 -14.20
N PHE A 310 20.95 2.57 -14.28
CA PHE A 310 21.44 1.85 -13.11
C PHE A 310 22.79 2.37 -12.56
N SER A 311 23.36 3.43 -13.15
CA SER A 311 24.73 3.87 -12.84
C SER A 311 24.94 4.20 -11.36
N ARG A 312 23.98 4.86 -10.70
CA ARG A 312 24.06 5.15 -9.26
C ARG A 312 23.74 3.94 -8.40
N LEU A 313 22.82 3.08 -8.85
CA LEU A 313 22.47 1.84 -8.16
C LEU A 313 23.72 0.95 -8.01
N LEU A 314 24.48 0.76 -9.10
CA LEU A 314 25.68 -0.08 -9.17
C LEU A 314 26.83 0.42 -8.29
N LYS A 315 26.89 1.74 -8.03
CA LYS A 315 27.87 2.38 -7.14
C LYS A 315 27.42 2.41 -5.67
N SER A 316 26.17 2.07 -5.40
CA SER A 316 25.58 2.11 -4.06
C SER A 316 25.63 0.73 -3.41
N ASN A 317 25.77 0.71 -2.08
CA ASN A 317 25.66 -0.52 -1.31
C ASN A 317 24.19 -0.72 -0.92
N GLN A 318 23.59 -1.79 -1.44
CA GLN A 318 22.18 -2.13 -1.21
C GLN A 318 22.07 -3.60 -0.81
N GLN A 319 21.15 -3.90 0.08
CA GLN A 319 20.82 -5.26 0.46
C GLN A 319 19.32 -5.40 0.61
N LEU A 320 18.78 -6.45 0.00
CA LEU A 320 17.40 -6.85 0.07
C LEU A 320 17.34 -8.28 0.62
N LYS A 321 16.54 -8.49 1.66
CA LYS A 321 16.21 -9.80 2.19
C LYS A 321 14.71 -9.97 2.21
N LEU A 322 14.26 -11.13 1.77
CA LEU A 322 12.88 -11.56 1.79
C LEU A 322 12.88 -12.97 2.37
N ALA A 323 12.00 -13.24 3.33
CA ALA A 323 11.83 -14.59 3.86
C ALA A 323 10.37 -14.82 4.25
N PHE A 324 9.84 -15.99 3.89
CA PHE A 324 8.49 -16.43 4.17
C PHE A 324 8.53 -17.86 4.69
N ASN A 325 7.78 -18.13 5.76
CA ASN A 325 7.59 -19.47 6.27
C ASN A 325 6.12 -19.87 6.15
N THR A 326 5.94 -21.09 5.65
CA THR A 326 4.68 -21.82 5.61
C THR A 326 3.59 -21.01 4.91
N LEU A 327 3.76 -20.83 3.60
CA LEU A 327 2.71 -20.35 2.71
C LEU A 327 1.84 -21.54 2.32
N LYS A 328 0.58 -21.52 2.75
CA LYS A 328 -0.43 -22.51 2.35
C LYS A 328 -1.55 -21.80 1.65
N HIS A 329 -1.96 -22.37 0.53
CA HIS A 329 -3.10 -21.92 -0.23
C HIS A 329 -4.24 -22.93 -0.06
N ASP A 330 -5.46 -22.46 0.22
CA ASP A 330 -6.63 -23.33 0.18
C ASP A 330 -7.18 -23.38 -1.25
N SER A 331 -7.02 -24.55 -1.86
CA SER A 331 -7.50 -24.85 -3.21
C SER A 331 -8.98 -24.49 -3.41
N ALA A 332 -9.84 -24.60 -2.39
CA ALA A 332 -11.28 -24.38 -2.56
C ALA A 332 -11.68 -22.90 -2.84
N ALA A 333 -10.77 -21.94 -2.61
CA ALA A 333 -11.11 -20.52 -2.55
C ALA A 333 -10.64 -19.67 -3.73
N MET A 334 -9.85 -20.24 -4.65
CA MET A 334 -9.24 -19.52 -5.76
C MET A 334 -9.23 -20.42 -6.99
N LEU A 335 -9.27 -19.86 -8.21
CA LEU A 335 -9.34 -20.58 -9.51
C LEU A 335 -8.10 -21.46 -9.84
N LEU A 336 -7.23 -21.72 -8.85
CA LEU A 336 -6.03 -22.52 -9.01
C LEU A 336 -6.30 -24.02 -9.25
N PRO A 337 -7.32 -24.68 -8.66
CA PRO A 337 -7.64 -26.06 -8.94
C PRO A 337 -8.02 -26.28 -10.39
N ASP A 338 -8.76 -25.37 -11.03
CA ASP A 338 -9.15 -25.53 -12.43
C ASP A 338 -7.93 -25.47 -13.36
N LEU A 339 -6.90 -24.69 -13.00
CA LEU A 339 -5.61 -24.65 -13.70
C LEU A 339 -4.74 -25.89 -13.40
N LEU A 340 -4.69 -26.33 -12.15
CA LEU A 340 -3.92 -27.53 -11.76
C LEU A 340 -4.58 -28.83 -12.24
N ALA A 341 -5.90 -28.89 -12.34
CA ALA A 341 -6.66 -30.02 -12.86
C ALA A 341 -6.49 -30.20 -14.38
N GLN A 342 -6.10 -29.14 -15.09
CA GLN A 342 -5.69 -29.21 -16.50
C GLN A 342 -4.28 -29.77 -16.68
N LEU A 343 -3.46 -29.78 -15.63
CA LEU A 343 -2.15 -30.40 -15.69
C LEU A 343 -2.31 -31.93 -15.50
N PRO A 344 -1.63 -32.76 -16.30
CA PRO A 344 -1.64 -34.21 -16.16
C PRO A 344 -0.76 -34.64 -14.98
N ILE A 345 -1.07 -34.15 -13.78
CA ILE A 345 -0.35 -34.46 -12.54
C ILE A 345 -1.26 -35.21 -11.57
N PRO A 346 -0.72 -36.18 -10.81
CA PRO A 346 -1.45 -36.89 -9.77
C PRO A 346 -2.15 -35.94 -8.77
N ALA A 347 -3.35 -36.30 -8.30
CA ALA A 347 -4.15 -35.44 -7.42
C ALA A 347 -3.46 -35.18 -6.06
N ASP A 348 -2.66 -36.11 -5.57
CA ASP A 348 -1.83 -35.96 -4.38
C ASP A 348 -0.71 -34.92 -4.57
N TRP A 349 -0.19 -34.74 -5.79
CA TRP A 349 0.78 -33.69 -6.10
C TRP A 349 0.15 -32.31 -6.08
N GLN A 350 -1.09 -32.18 -6.55
CA GLN A 350 -1.82 -30.90 -6.51
C GLN A 350 -1.91 -30.37 -5.07
N ASN A 351 -2.24 -31.25 -4.11
CA ASN A 351 -2.29 -30.90 -2.69
C ASN A 351 -0.92 -30.58 -2.07
N ARG A 352 0.17 -31.08 -2.65
CA ARG A 352 1.54 -30.81 -2.20
C ARG A 352 2.14 -29.55 -2.83
N LEU A 353 1.70 -29.16 -4.03
CA LEU A 353 2.13 -27.96 -4.75
C LEU A 353 1.56 -26.66 -4.16
N ILE A 354 0.41 -26.72 -3.49
CA ILE A 354 -0.23 -25.56 -2.84
C ILE A 354 0.45 -25.15 -1.52
N VAL A 355 1.54 -25.83 -1.13
CA VAL A 355 2.29 -25.58 0.11
C VAL A 355 3.74 -25.24 -0.21
N ILE A 356 4.20 -24.10 0.31
CA ILE A 356 5.62 -23.72 0.36
C ILE A 356 6.00 -23.61 1.83
N ASP A 357 6.92 -24.47 2.28
CA ASP A 357 7.34 -24.53 3.68
C ASP A 357 8.24 -23.36 4.07
N ASP A 358 9.16 -22.99 3.17
CA ASP A 358 10.16 -21.93 3.39
C ASP A 358 10.54 -21.32 2.04
N LEU A 359 10.55 -20.00 1.96
CA LEU A 359 11.08 -19.24 0.83
C LEU A 359 11.95 -18.12 1.39
N SER A 360 13.25 -18.16 1.13
CA SER A 360 14.18 -17.08 1.44
C SER A 360 14.88 -16.58 0.18
N LEU A 361 15.14 -15.29 0.13
CA LEU A 361 15.87 -14.61 -0.92
C LEU A 361 16.73 -13.51 -0.28
N ASN A 362 18.03 -13.53 -0.50
CA ASN A 362 18.95 -12.52 0.03
C ASN A 362 19.86 -12.05 -1.10
N ILE A 363 19.62 -10.82 -1.53
CA ILE A 363 20.33 -10.14 -2.61
C ILE A 363 21.14 -8.99 -2.01
N ALA A 364 22.42 -8.94 -2.33
CA ALA A 364 23.30 -7.86 -1.95
C ALA A 364 24.00 -7.29 -3.19
N LEU A 365 24.01 -5.97 -3.33
CA LEU A 365 24.77 -5.24 -4.34
C LEU A 365 25.83 -4.41 -3.63
N LYS A 366 27.10 -4.65 -3.95
CA LYS A 366 28.24 -3.90 -3.40
C LYS A 366 29.25 -3.65 -4.51
N GLN A 367 29.54 -2.38 -4.82
CA GLN A 367 30.62 -2.00 -5.75
C GLN A 367 30.57 -2.78 -7.08
N LYS A 368 29.44 -2.72 -7.80
CA LYS A 368 29.17 -3.47 -9.04
C LYS A 368 29.13 -5.00 -8.91
N LYS A 369 29.25 -5.55 -7.71
CA LYS A 369 29.13 -6.99 -7.47
C LYS A 369 27.75 -7.31 -6.91
N LEU A 370 27.00 -8.14 -7.63
CA LEU A 370 25.70 -8.67 -7.21
C LEU A 370 25.91 -10.06 -6.63
N THR A 371 25.50 -10.25 -5.39
CA THR A 371 25.56 -11.54 -4.71
C THR A 371 24.16 -11.95 -4.28
N ILE A 372 23.71 -13.07 -4.80
CA ILE A 372 22.49 -13.77 -4.39
C ILE A 372 22.97 -14.92 -3.51
N THR A 373 22.68 -14.87 -2.21
CA THR A 373 23.06 -15.93 -1.27
C THR A 373 21.84 -16.42 -0.53
N GLN A 374 21.90 -17.61 0.06
CA GLN A 374 20.86 -18.11 0.97
C GLN A 374 19.46 -18.04 0.33
N THR A 375 19.39 -18.17 -0.99
CA THR A 375 18.11 -18.22 -1.69
C THR A 375 17.66 -19.66 -1.65
N LYS A 376 16.54 -19.91 -0.98
CA LYS A 376 16.04 -21.23 -0.71
C LYS A 376 14.54 -21.26 -0.95
N LEU A 377 14.05 -22.31 -1.58
CA LEU A 377 12.65 -22.65 -1.68
C LEU A 377 12.53 -24.10 -1.21
N SER A 378 11.80 -24.34 -0.13
CA SER A 378 11.41 -25.67 0.33
C SER A 378 9.93 -25.87 0.12
N SER A 379 9.58 -26.95 -0.57
CA SER A 379 8.23 -27.45 -0.67
C SER A 379 8.21 -28.95 -0.37
N PRO A 380 7.02 -29.54 -0.17
CA PRO A 380 6.89 -30.99 0.03
C PRO A 380 7.39 -31.85 -1.14
N LEU A 381 7.61 -31.26 -2.33
CA LEU A 381 8.00 -31.97 -3.55
C LEU A 381 9.43 -31.71 -3.97
N VAL A 382 9.99 -30.56 -3.60
CA VAL A 382 11.33 -30.16 -4.02
C VAL A 382 11.91 -29.11 -3.07
N ASN A 383 13.21 -29.24 -2.81
CA ASN A 383 14.01 -28.19 -2.22
C ASN A 383 14.95 -27.61 -3.27
N PHE A 384 14.96 -26.30 -3.39
CA PHE A 384 15.80 -25.56 -4.31
C PHE A 384 16.67 -24.58 -3.52
N GLN A 385 17.95 -24.51 -3.83
CA GLN A 385 18.89 -23.54 -3.29
C GLN A 385 19.67 -22.89 -4.43
N LEU A 386 19.84 -21.58 -4.35
CA LEU A 386 20.56 -20.77 -5.32
C LEU A 386 21.57 -19.87 -4.61
N GLU A 387 22.81 -19.94 -5.08
CA GLU A 387 23.88 -19.03 -4.71
C GLU A 387 24.57 -18.54 -5.98
N VAL A 388 24.59 -17.23 -6.22
CA VAL A 388 25.20 -16.64 -7.41
C VAL A 388 25.97 -15.39 -7.07
N GLU A 389 27.14 -15.24 -7.69
CA GLU A 389 27.99 -14.08 -7.67
C GLU A 389 28.20 -13.58 -9.10
N ILE A 390 27.82 -12.33 -9.34
CA ILE A 390 27.83 -11.70 -10.66
C ILE A 390 28.62 -10.38 -10.55
N ASP A 391 29.60 -10.22 -11.43
CA ASP A 391 30.30 -8.95 -11.62
C ASP A 391 29.57 -8.16 -12.70
N LEU A 392 28.96 -7.03 -12.32
CA LEU A 392 28.11 -6.23 -13.18
C LEU A 392 28.91 -5.27 -14.05
N ASN A 393 28.64 -5.32 -15.35
CA ASN A 393 29.15 -4.33 -16.30
C ASN A 393 28.19 -3.13 -16.35
N GLU A 394 28.66 -1.96 -15.88
CA GLU A 394 27.88 -0.71 -15.84
C GLU A 394 27.43 -0.21 -17.21
N GLN A 395 28.20 -0.52 -18.26
CA GLN A 395 27.93 -0.03 -19.62
C GLN A 395 27.03 -1.00 -20.39
N ASN A 396 27.11 -2.29 -20.09
CA ASN A 396 26.32 -3.32 -20.77
C ASN A 396 25.96 -4.46 -19.80
N LEU A 397 24.82 -4.34 -19.11
CA LEU A 397 24.35 -5.34 -18.13
C LEU A 397 24.32 -6.78 -18.69
N PRO A 398 23.85 -7.04 -19.93
CA PRO A 398 23.96 -8.36 -20.56
C PRO A 398 25.38 -8.98 -20.57
N GLU A 399 26.43 -8.18 -20.66
CA GLU A 399 27.83 -8.64 -20.62
C GLU A 399 28.38 -8.85 -19.20
N SER A 400 27.54 -8.69 -18.17
CA SER A 400 27.94 -8.97 -16.78
C SER A 400 28.31 -10.45 -16.64
N GLU A 401 29.36 -10.72 -15.87
CA GLU A 401 29.97 -12.04 -15.78
C GLU A 401 29.50 -12.79 -14.53
N ILE A 402 29.02 -14.02 -14.71
CA ILE A 402 28.70 -14.92 -13.61
C ILE A 402 30.00 -15.59 -13.16
N LYS A 403 30.60 -15.08 -12.08
CA LYS A 403 31.85 -15.61 -11.52
C LYS A 403 31.67 -16.97 -10.88
N LYS A 404 30.56 -17.14 -10.17
CA LYS A 404 30.23 -18.38 -9.49
C LYS A 404 28.72 -18.45 -9.32
N GLY A 405 28.07 -19.46 -9.87
CA GLY A 405 26.71 -19.80 -9.50
C GLY A 405 26.57 -21.27 -9.19
N ARG A 406 25.74 -21.59 -8.21
CA ARG A 406 25.43 -22.95 -7.79
C ARG A 406 23.93 -23.04 -7.58
N ILE A 407 23.31 -23.97 -8.29
CA ILE A 407 21.95 -24.42 -8.06
C ILE A 407 22.03 -25.80 -7.41
N THR A 408 21.31 -25.99 -6.32
CA THR A 408 21.18 -27.31 -5.68
C THR A 408 19.70 -27.64 -5.55
N ILE A 409 19.29 -28.72 -6.17
CA ILE A 409 17.92 -29.25 -6.12
C ILE A 409 17.99 -30.56 -5.34
N THR A 410 17.26 -30.68 -4.24
CA THR A 410 17.26 -31.87 -3.36
C THR A 410 15.85 -32.26 -2.97
N GLY A 411 15.69 -33.48 -2.44
CA GLY A 411 14.40 -33.95 -1.93
C GLY A 411 13.33 -34.05 -3.01
N ILE A 412 13.75 -34.25 -4.27
CA ILE A 412 12.86 -34.55 -5.39
C ILE A 412 12.13 -35.85 -5.02
N ALA A 413 10.82 -35.78 -4.91
CA ALA A 413 10.01 -36.96 -4.59
C ALA A 413 10.25 -38.07 -5.65
N GLN A 414 10.27 -39.34 -5.22
CA GLN A 414 10.71 -40.46 -6.06
C GLN A 414 9.88 -40.58 -7.35
N ASP A 415 8.58 -40.37 -7.22
CA ASP A 415 7.60 -40.30 -8.30
C ASP A 415 7.88 -39.15 -9.29
N ILE A 416 8.34 -37.98 -8.84
CA ILE A 416 8.83 -36.89 -9.71
C ILE A 416 10.14 -37.30 -10.40
N ARG A 417 11.05 -37.91 -9.64
CA ARG A 417 12.37 -38.30 -10.12
C ARG A 417 12.28 -39.32 -11.26
N GLU A 418 11.39 -40.30 -11.15
CA GLU A 418 11.17 -41.33 -12.19
C GLU A 418 10.69 -40.73 -13.52
N ILE A 419 10.01 -39.57 -13.49
CA ILE A 419 9.51 -38.89 -14.68
C ILE A 419 10.53 -37.89 -15.25
N PHE A 420 11.13 -37.05 -14.40
CA PHE A 420 11.88 -35.87 -14.85
C PHE A 420 13.40 -36.01 -14.75
N ALA A 421 13.92 -36.90 -13.90
CA ALA A 421 15.36 -37.05 -13.70
C ALA A 421 15.72 -38.49 -13.27
N PRO A 422 15.41 -39.51 -14.09
CA PRO A 422 15.58 -40.92 -13.71
C PRO A 422 17.04 -41.29 -13.44
N GLN A 423 18.00 -40.51 -13.97
CA GLN A 423 19.44 -40.73 -13.79
C GLN A 423 20.09 -39.89 -12.68
N ALA A 424 19.37 -38.98 -12.00
CA ALA A 424 19.96 -38.16 -10.95
C ALA A 424 20.35 -39.02 -9.73
N PRO A 425 21.63 -39.07 -9.30
CA PRO A 425 22.02 -39.86 -8.13
C PRO A 425 21.42 -39.26 -6.85
N ASP A 426 20.83 -40.12 -6.02
CA ASP A 426 20.29 -39.80 -4.68
C ASP A 426 19.27 -38.66 -4.59
N GLY A 427 18.58 -38.34 -5.70
CA GLY A 427 17.56 -37.28 -5.74
C GLY A 427 18.12 -35.88 -5.52
N THR A 428 19.43 -35.69 -5.70
CA THR A 428 20.13 -34.42 -5.61
C THR A 428 20.75 -34.05 -6.94
N ILE A 429 20.45 -32.84 -7.44
CA ILE A 429 21.01 -32.28 -8.67
C ILE A 429 21.79 -31.03 -8.29
N VAL A 430 23.07 -30.97 -8.64
CA VAL A 430 23.93 -29.79 -8.42
C VAL A 430 24.40 -29.28 -9.77
N LEU A 431 24.00 -28.05 -10.10
CA LEU A 431 24.39 -27.36 -11.32
C LEU A 431 25.28 -26.17 -10.98
N GLU A 432 26.33 -26.00 -11.77
CA GLU A 432 27.19 -24.82 -11.73
C GLU A 432 26.77 -23.88 -12.86
N LEU A 433 26.68 -22.59 -12.54
CA LEU A 433 26.40 -21.51 -13.49
C LEU A 433 27.67 -20.70 -13.69
N SER A 434 27.98 -20.41 -14.95
CA SER A 434 29.09 -19.55 -15.38
C SER A 434 28.70 -18.80 -16.66
N GLY A 435 29.64 -18.06 -17.25
CA GLY A 435 29.40 -17.30 -18.49
C GLY A 435 28.89 -15.89 -18.24
N THR A 436 28.12 -15.35 -19.19
CA THR A 436 27.58 -13.98 -19.10
C THR A 436 26.09 -14.01 -18.76
N LEU A 437 25.51 -12.88 -18.34
CA LEU A 437 24.05 -12.81 -18.15
C LEU A 437 23.27 -13.01 -19.46
N ALA A 438 23.85 -12.61 -20.60
CA ALA A 438 23.26 -12.81 -21.93
C ALA A 438 23.31 -14.28 -22.38
N ASP A 439 24.39 -14.99 -22.01
CA ASP A 439 24.65 -16.37 -22.38
C ASP A 439 25.16 -17.16 -21.16
N PRO A 440 24.25 -17.56 -20.25
CA PRO A 440 24.62 -18.32 -19.06
C PRO A 440 24.91 -19.76 -19.44
N GLN A 441 26.07 -20.24 -19.03
CA GLN A 441 26.50 -21.63 -19.22
C GLN A 441 26.17 -22.44 -17.98
N ILE A 442 25.56 -23.61 -18.19
CA ILE A 442 25.15 -24.53 -17.12
C ILE A 442 25.91 -25.84 -17.30
N SER A 443 26.60 -26.29 -16.25
CA SER A 443 27.26 -27.59 -16.22
C SER A 443 26.88 -28.36 -14.96
N GLU A 444 26.79 -29.68 -15.05
CA GLU A 444 26.69 -30.50 -13.84
C GLU A 444 27.97 -30.38 -13.02
N ALA A 445 27.84 -30.18 -11.71
CA ALA A 445 28.99 -30.14 -10.83
C ALA A 445 29.70 -31.50 -10.88
N LYS A 446 31.00 -31.51 -11.20
CA LYS A 446 31.80 -32.73 -11.09
C LYS A 446 31.71 -33.24 -9.65
N LYS A 447 31.32 -34.50 -9.47
CA LYS A 447 31.42 -35.16 -8.16
C LYS A 447 32.84 -34.95 -7.64
N ALA A 448 32.97 -34.39 -6.44
CA ALA A 448 34.24 -34.46 -5.74
C ALA A 448 34.50 -35.95 -5.49
N GLU A 449 35.51 -36.50 -6.16
CA GLU A 449 36.01 -37.87 -5.96
C GLU A 449 36.57 -38.07 -4.54
#